data_AF-A0A2M6YC24-F1
#
_entry.id   AF-A0A2M6YC24-F1
#
_cell.length_a   1.000
_cell.length_b   1.000
_cell.length_c   1.000
_cell.angle_alpha   90.00
_cell.angle_beta   90.00
_cell.angle_gamma   90.00
#
_symmetry.space_group_name_H-M   'P 1'
#
loop_
_entity.id
_entity.type
_entity.pdbx_description
1 polymer ?
#
loop_
_entity_poly.entity_id
_entity_poly.type
_entity_poly.pdbx_seq_one_letter_code
_entity_poly.pdbx_strand_id
1 'polypeptide(L)'
;PDVQIIETDISSARNLPDEEAVQVTGIISVTPGKLSSQYFYIQDDNSGIQIYNYNKDFPNLTQGDQIQVIGELGTTNNEKRIKISLASDIIILSTHPPPEAKKTTISEIGENLEGKYISVIGTVTKTSGNTFFIHGSGEIQVSIREGTDIEKPRMKVGDKVQIAGILSQYKDNYRILPITQNDVKIISSAKLAKSGPTPILALITSFIITWIISVLQQRKRKSLRRNFST
;
A
#
# COMPACT_ATOMS: atom_id res chain seq x y z
N PRO A 1 39.36 11.67 -15.63
CA PRO A 1 38.89 12.68 -14.65
C PRO A 1 38.52 11.98 -13.35
N ASP A 2 39.11 12.40 -12.23
CA ASP A 2 38.67 11.90 -10.93
C ASP A 2 37.21 12.35 -10.72
N VAL A 3 36.33 11.39 -10.43
CA VAL A 3 34.93 11.68 -10.12
C VAL A 3 34.91 12.42 -8.78
N GLN A 4 34.45 13.67 -8.79
CA GLN A 4 34.30 14.44 -7.57
C GLN A 4 33.10 13.90 -6.78
N ILE A 5 33.34 13.43 -5.57
CA ILE A 5 32.27 12.98 -4.66
C ILE A 5 31.83 14.17 -3.82
N ILE A 6 30.53 14.49 -3.86
CA ILE A 6 29.92 15.56 -3.07
C ILE A 6 29.43 14.98 -1.76
N GLU A 7 30.10 15.32 -0.65
CA GLU A 7 29.63 14.95 0.70
C GLU A 7 28.53 15.90 1.15
N THR A 8 27.33 15.36 1.46
CA THR A 8 26.18 16.18 1.81
C THR A 8 25.10 15.39 2.56
N ASP A 9 24.07 16.09 3.07
CA ASP A 9 22.88 15.46 3.65
C ASP A 9 21.89 14.99 2.58
N ILE A 10 20.91 14.16 2.95
CA ILE A 10 20.00 13.56 1.97
C ILE A 10 19.14 14.64 1.28
N SER A 11 18.71 15.67 2.02
CA SER A 11 17.88 16.74 1.47
C SER A 11 18.64 17.54 0.41
N SER A 12 19.89 17.87 0.69
CA SER A 12 20.78 18.59 -0.23
C SER A 12 21.11 17.73 -1.46
N ALA A 13 21.41 16.44 -1.28
CA ALA A 13 21.65 15.50 -2.38
C ALA A 13 20.47 15.43 -3.37
N ARG A 14 19.23 15.40 -2.87
CA ARG A 14 18.03 15.33 -3.72
C ARG A 14 17.86 16.53 -4.67
N ASN A 15 18.47 17.67 -4.36
CA ASN A 15 18.41 18.88 -5.18
C ASN A 15 19.53 18.97 -6.23
N LEU A 16 20.48 18.04 -6.22
CA LEU A 16 21.55 17.98 -7.21
C LEU A 16 21.04 17.35 -8.52
N PRO A 17 21.66 17.68 -9.66
CA PRO A 17 21.40 17.00 -10.93
C PRO A 17 21.61 15.48 -10.85
N ASP A 18 20.94 14.75 -11.75
CA ASP A 18 21.29 13.34 -11.98
C ASP A 18 22.74 13.25 -12.49
N GLU A 19 23.35 12.06 -12.35
CA GLU A 19 24.74 11.76 -12.73
C GLU A 19 25.82 12.35 -11.80
N GLU A 20 25.45 13.20 -10.83
CA GLU A 20 26.37 13.63 -9.77
C GLU A 20 26.67 12.49 -8.78
N ALA A 21 27.95 12.36 -8.41
CA ALA A 21 28.38 11.41 -7.40
C ALA A 21 28.29 12.05 -6.00
N VAL A 22 27.57 11.39 -5.09
CA VAL A 22 27.32 11.88 -3.73
C VAL A 22 27.75 10.87 -2.68
N GLN A 23 28.11 11.38 -1.51
CA GLN A 23 28.24 10.61 -0.28
C GLN A 23 27.24 11.14 0.74
N VAL A 24 26.30 10.29 1.16
CA VAL A 24 25.30 10.63 2.18
C VAL A 24 25.39 9.67 3.35
N THR A 25 24.90 10.10 4.51
CA THR A 25 24.70 9.23 5.67
C THR A 25 23.22 9.20 6.04
N GLY A 26 22.69 8.02 6.36
CA GLY A 26 21.30 7.87 6.76
C GLY A 26 21.03 6.55 7.48
N ILE A 27 19.87 6.45 8.12
CA ILE A 27 19.42 5.26 8.83
C ILE A 27 18.48 4.46 7.93
N ILE A 28 18.72 3.15 7.84
CA ILE A 28 17.89 2.22 7.06
C ILE A 28 16.47 2.19 7.62
N SER A 29 15.52 2.69 6.83
CA SER A 29 14.09 2.67 7.14
C SER A 29 13.45 1.35 6.74
N VAL A 30 13.92 0.74 5.66
CA VAL A 30 13.52 -0.58 5.19
C VAL A 30 14.69 -1.24 4.47
N THR A 31 14.88 -2.55 4.66
CA THR A 31 15.97 -3.33 4.06
C THR A 31 15.65 -3.78 2.62
N PRO A 32 16.67 -4.17 1.84
CA PRO A 32 16.45 -4.85 0.57
C PRO A 32 15.57 -6.09 0.73
N GLY A 33 14.83 -6.44 -0.31
CA GLY A 33 13.94 -7.60 -0.36
C GLY A 33 12.51 -7.34 0.13
N LYS A 34 12.29 -6.36 1.01
CA LYS A 34 10.95 -6.03 1.52
C LYS A 34 10.08 -5.36 0.45
N LEU A 35 10.54 -4.22 -0.08
CA LEU A 35 9.81 -3.48 -1.13
C LEU A 35 10.25 -3.88 -2.55
N SER A 36 11.51 -4.28 -2.70
CA SER A 36 12.14 -4.75 -3.92
C SER A 36 13.48 -5.41 -3.59
N SER A 37 13.92 -6.37 -4.40
CA SER A 37 15.26 -6.94 -4.25
C SER A 37 16.39 -5.99 -4.71
N GLN A 38 16.06 -4.94 -5.46
CA GLN A 38 17.05 -4.04 -6.10
C GLN A 38 17.18 -2.69 -5.39
N TYR A 39 16.33 -2.39 -4.42
CA TYR A 39 16.42 -1.14 -3.70
C TYR A 39 15.95 -1.26 -2.27
N PHE A 40 16.36 -0.29 -1.48
CA PHE A 40 15.95 -0.07 -0.10
C PHE A 40 15.91 1.43 0.18
N TYR A 41 15.53 1.85 1.40
CA TYR A 41 15.48 3.27 1.74
C TYR A 41 16.26 3.58 3.01
N ILE A 42 16.95 4.71 2.96
CA ILE A 42 17.51 5.37 4.14
C ILE A 42 16.83 6.72 4.34
N GLN A 43 16.87 7.21 5.57
CA GLN A 43 16.45 8.57 5.88
C GLN A 43 17.34 9.18 6.96
N ASP A 44 17.40 10.50 6.95
CA ASP A 44 17.91 11.30 8.05
C ASP A 44 16.73 12.04 8.71
N ASP A 45 17.04 12.97 9.62
CA ASP A 45 16.01 13.76 10.31
C ASP A 45 15.11 14.55 9.35
N ASN A 46 15.66 14.97 8.21
CA ASN A 46 15.04 15.89 7.27
C ASN A 46 14.36 15.16 6.10
N SER A 47 15.05 14.22 5.46
CA SER A 47 14.67 13.66 4.15
C SER A 47 14.96 12.16 4.03
N GLY A 48 14.31 11.51 3.07
CA GLY A 48 14.54 10.11 2.73
C GLY A 48 15.00 9.94 1.27
N ILE A 49 15.69 8.85 0.98
CA ILE A 49 16.15 8.55 -0.37
C ILE A 49 16.23 7.04 -0.62
N GLN A 50 15.91 6.65 -1.85
CA GLN A 50 16.05 5.28 -2.32
C GLN A 50 17.51 4.99 -2.64
N ILE A 51 18.02 3.85 -2.18
CA ILE A 51 19.32 3.32 -2.58
C ILE A 51 19.07 2.14 -3.50
N TYR A 52 19.65 2.16 -4.70
CA TYR A 52 19.39 1.23 -5.78
C TYR A 52 20.68 0.55 -6.26
N ASN A 53 20.63 -0.77 -6.42
CA ASN A 53 21.68 -1.56 -7.07
C ASN A 53 21.05 -2.51 -8.11
N TYR A 54 21.49 -2.41 -9.37
CA TYR A 54 21.00 -3.25 -10.46
C TYR A 54 21.29 -4.75 -10.23
N ASN A 55 22.49 -5.06 -9.75
CA ASN A 55 22.95 -6.43 -9.50
C ASN A 55 22.44 -7.00 -8.17
N LYS A 56 21.71 -6.21 -7.37
CA LYS A 56 21.21 -6.58 -6.04
C LYS A 56 22.35 -6.92 -5.07
N ASP A 57 23.54 -6.38 -5.32
CA ASP A 57 24.71 -6.58 -4.49
C ASP A 57 24.67 -5.60 -3.31
N PHE A 58 24.25 -6.12 -2.16
CA PHE A 58 24.19 -5.38 -0.90
C PHE A 58 24.93 -6.17 0.18
N PRO A 59 25.63 -5.50 1.11
CA PRO A 59 26.11 -6.17 2.31
C PRO A 59 24.93 -6.63 3.17
N ASN A 60 25.22 -7.33 4.27
CA ASN A 60 24.18 -7.67 5.25
C ASN A 60 23.72 -6.41 5.98
N LEU A 61 22.50 -5.97 5.68
CA LEU A 61 21.89 -4.75 6.21
C LEU A 61 20.72 -5.06 7.14
N THR A 62 20.64 -4.32 8.24
CA THR A 62 19.54 -4.39 9.22
C THR A 62 18.80 -3.06 9.27
N GLN A 63 17.49 -3.11 9.48
CA GLN A 63 16.71 -1.90 9.73
C GLN A 63 17.24 -1.21 11.00
N GLY A 64 17.43 0.11 10.94
CA GLY A 64 18.07 0.87 12.02
C GLY A 64 19.59 1.00 11.91
N ASP A 65 20.25 0.29 10.98
CA ASP A 65 21.66 0.56 10.69
C ASP A 65 21.83 1.98 10.14
N GLN A 66 22.77 2.72 10.71
CA GLN A 66 23.25 3.97 10.14
C GLN A 66 24.38 3.64 9.18
N ILE A 67 24.19 4.00 7.92
CA ILE A 67 25.13 3.71 6.85
C ILE A 67 25.59 5.00 6.17
N GLN A 68 26.84 4.98 5.71
CA GLN A 68 27.34 5.90 4.70
C GLN A 68 27.23 5.21 3.33
N VAL A 69 26.73 5.94 2.34
CA VAL A 69 26.56 5.44 0.97
C VAL A 69 27.22 6.40 0.00
N ILE A 70 28.06 5.86 -0.89
CA ILE A 70 28.61 6.58 -2.04
C ILE A 70 27.92 6.06 -3.29
N GLY A 71 27.45 6.95 -4.16
CA GLY A 71 26.87 6.52 -5.43
C GLY A 71 26.45 7.68 -6.32
N GLU A 72 25.90 7.35 -7.47
CA GLU A 72 25.50 8.32 -8.48
C GLU A 72 24.00 8.62 -8.40
N LEU A 73 23.62 9.89 -8.41
CA LEU A 73 22.22 10.29 -8.42
C LEU A 73 21.52 9.88 -9.72
N GLY A 74 20.26 9.53 -9.59
CA GLY A 74 19.40 9.24 -10.73
C GLY A 74 17.92 9.33 -10.39
N THR A 75 17.10 9.46 -11.43
CA THR A 75 15.63 9.51 -11.30
C THR A 75 14.98 8.39 -12.11
N THR A 76 13.97 7.71 -11.57
CA THR A 76 12.94 7.11 -12.47
C THR A 76 11.58 7.12 -11.83
N ASN A 77 10.54 7.19 -12.66
CA ASN A 77 9.17 7.41 -12.23
C ASN A 77 9.05 8.64 -11.31
N ASN A 78 9.84 9.69 -11.59
CA ASN A 78 9.94 10.92 -10.81
C ASN A 78 10.42 10.75 -9.35
N GLU A 79 10.98 9.59 -8.99
CA GLU A 79 11.53 9.35 -7.65
C GLU A 79 13.07 9.42 -7.69
N LYS A 80 13.65 10.22 -6.77
CA LYS A 80 15.11 10.35 -6.65
C LYS A 80 15.73 9.15 -5.95
N ARG A 81 16.90 8.73 -6.44
CA ARG A 81 17.67 7.63 -5.87
C ARG A 81 19.17 7.83 -6.02
N ILE A 82 19.91 7.12 -5.19
CA ILE A 82 21.36 6.92 -5.33
C ILE A 82 21.58 5.52 -5.92
N LYS A 83 22.26 5.45 -7.05
CA LYS A 83 22.67 4.22 -7.73
C LYS A 83 24.06 3.82 -7.22
N ILE A 84 24.16 2.63 -6.65
CA ILE A 84 25.43 2.04 -6.24
C ILE A 84 25.78 0.87 -7.17
N SER A 85 27.06 0.53 -7.24
CA SER A 85 27.57 -0.54 -8.11
C SER A 85 27.97 -1.77 -7.31
N LEU A 86 28.63 -1.57 -6.15
CA LEU A 86 29.23 -2.62 -5.34
C LEU A 86 28.71 -2.55 -3.91
N ALA A 87 28.68 -3.69 -3.21
CA ALA A 87 28.39 -3.72 -1.77
C ALA A 87 29.35 -2.85 -0.94
N SER A 88 30.60 -2.65 -1.40
CA SER A 88 31.61 -1.80 -0.76
C SER A 88 31.32 -0.30 -0.84
N ASP A 89 30.35 0.11 -1.66
CA ASP A 89 29.87 1.50 -1.73
C ASP A 89 29.04 1.88 -0.48
N ILE A 90 28.75 0.89 0.37
CA ILE A 90 28.05 1.05 1.64
C ILE A 90 29.01 0.71 2.80
N ILE A 91 29.11 1.63 3.75
CA ILE A 91 29.81 1.41 5.02
C ILE A 91 28.79 1.50 6.16
N ILE A 92 28.71 0.45 6.98
CA ILE A 92 27.88 0.47 8.20
C ILE A 92 28.67 1.18 9.29
N LEU A 93 28.13 2.27 9.81
CA LEU A 93 28.78 3.11 10.81
C LEU A 93 28.38 2.70 12.24
N SER A 94 27.09 2.43 12.44
CA SER A 94 26.52 2.03 13.74
C SER A 94 25.12 1.43 13.55
N THR A 95 24.54 0.90 14.62
CA THR A 95 23.17 0.36 14.63
C THR A 95 22.35 1.03 15.72
N HIS A 96 21.17 1.50 15.34
CA HIS A 96 20.20 2.17 16.22
C HIS A 96 18.85 1.42 16.19
N PRO A 97 17.91 1.77 17.08
CA PRO A 97 16.52 1.40 16.86
C PRO A 97 16.03 1.86 15.47
N PRO A 98 15.16 1.09 14.80
CA PRO A 98 14.52 1.51 13.56
C PRO A 98 13.87 2.90 13.68
N PRO A 99 13.89 3.72 12.62
CA PRO A 99 13.25 5.02 12.66
C PRO A 99 11.74 4.92 12.94
N GLU A 100 11.22 5.84 13.74
CA GLU A 100 9.79 5.95 13.95
C GLU A 100 9.09 6.63 12.76
N ALA A 101 7.86 6.22 12.48
CA ALA A 101 7.06 6.83 11.42
C ALA A 101 6.69 8.27 11.77
N LYS A 102 7.07 9.23 10.91
CA LYS A 102 6.68 10.63 11.06
C LYS A 102 5.17 10.77 10.86
N LYS A 103 4.45 11.13 11.92
CA LYS A 103 3.01 11.43 11.85
C LYS A 103 2.78 12.68 11.00
N THR A 104 1.91 12.59 10.00
CA THR A 104 1.60 13.67 9.06
C THR A 104 0.15 13.57 8.59
N THR A 105 -0.33 14.59 7.87
CA THR A 105 -1.60 14.56 7.15
C THR A 105 -1.38 14.33 5.66
N ILE A 106 -2.43 13.88 4.94
CA ILE A 106 -2.34 13.58 3.50
C ILE A 106 -2.11 14.84 2.67
N SER A 107 -2.62 15.99 3.12
CA SER A 107 -2.41 17.31 2.49
C SER A 107 -0.97 17.83 2.59
N GLU A 108 -0.19 17.32 3.54
CA GLU A 108 1.23 17.69 3.72
C GLU A 108 2.17 16.79 2.90
N ILE A 109 1.62 15.80 2.19
CA ILE A 109 2.39 14.89 1.35
C ILE A 109 2.89 15.64 0.12
N GLY A 110 4.19 15.51 -0.11
CA GLY A 110 4.89 16.09 -1.24
C GLY A 110 6.35 15.66 -1.24
N GLU A 111 7.12 16.31 -2.10
CA GLU A 111 8.54 16.02 -2.37
C GLU A 111 9.42 16.02 -1.11
N ASN A 112 9.12 16.91 -0.16
CA ASN A 112 9.82 17.05 1.11
C ASN A 112 9.66 15.85 2.06
N LEU A 113 8.70 14.95 1.78
CA LEU A 113 8.49 13.72 2.55
C LEU A 113 8.83 12.46 1.73
N GLU A 114 9.18 12.59 0.45
CA GLU A 114 9.52 11.44 -0.39
C GLU A 114 10.69 10.65 0.23
N GLY A 115 10.56 9.32 0.20
CA GLY A 115 11.52 8.38 0.77
C GLY A 115 11.44 8.22 2.28
N LYS A 116 10.68 9.07 2.99
CA LYS A 116 10.54 8.98 4.45
C LYS A 116 9.55 7.91 4.88
N TYR A 117 9.79 7.36 6.06
CA TYR A 117 8.81 6.55 6.77
C TYR A 117 7.81 7.46 7.49
N ILE A 118 6.55 7.44 7.03
CA ILE A 118 5.49 8.32 7.51
C ILE A 118 4.30 7.52 8.06
N SER A 119 3.43 8.18 8.82
CA SER A 119 2.13 7.63 9.22
C SER A 119 1.01 8.66 9.06
N VAL A 120 -0.09 8.21 8.47
CA VAL A 120 -1.30 8.99 8.21
C VAL A 120 -2.54 8.24 8.70
N ILE A 121 -3.62 8.98 8.91
CA ILE A 121 -4.95 8.44 9.21
C ILE A 121 -5.90 8.85 8.10
N GLY A 122 -6.72 7.91 7.66
CA GLY A 122 -7.72 8.16 6.63
C GLY A 122 -8.87 7.16 6.65
N THR A 123 -9.79 7.34 5.73
CA THR A 123 -10.96 6.49 5.53
C THR A 123 -10.83 5.78 4.19
N VAL A 124 -10.98 4.46 4.16
CA VAL A 124 -10.86 3.68 2.92
C VAL A 124 -11.92 4.11 1.92
N THR A 125 -11.51 4.54 0.72
CA THR A 125 -12.40 4.93 -0.38
C THR A 125 -12.52 3.85 -1.45
N LYS A 126 -11.44 3.11 -1.68
CA LYS A 126 -11.37 1.99 -2.65
C LYS A 126 -10.45 0.92 -2.11
N THR A 127 -10.72 -0.34 -2.39
CA THR A 127 -9.85 -1.47 -1.99
C THR A 127 -9.94 -2.59 -3.01
N SER A 128 -8.79 -3.08 -3.50
CA SER A 128 -8.70 -4.19 -4.45
C SER A 128 -7.34 -4.88 -4.36
N GLY A 129 -7.33 -6.19 -4.11
CA GLY A 129 -6.09 -6.94 -3.84
C GLY A 129 -5.23 -6.24 -2.79
N ASN A 130 -3.94 -6.08 -3.10
CA ASN A 130 -2.94 -5.46 -2.23
C ASN A 130 -2.90 -3.92 -2.30
N THR A 131 -3.78 -3.30 -3.09
CA THR A 131 -3.86 -1.84 -3.23
C THR A 131 -5.18 -1.32 -2.67
N PHE A 132 -5.14 -0.15 -2.07
CA PHE A 132 -6.33 0.57 -1.60
C PHE A 132 -6.05 2.06 -1.55
N PHE A 133 -7.11 2.85 -1.43
CA PHE A 133 -7.05 4.31 -1.34
C PHE A 133 -7.69 4.74 -0.04
N ILE A 134 -7.11 5.75 0.59
CA ILE A 134 -7.64 6.36 1.80
C ILE A 134 -7.82 7.86 1.59
N HIS A 135 -8.88 8.41 2.17
CA HIS A 135 -9.19 9.82 2.17
C HIS A 135 -9.15 10.41 3.58
N GLY A 136 -8.51 11.56 3.73
CA GLY A 136 -8.39 12.35 4.95
C GLY A 136 -8.45 13.84 4.60
N SER A 137 -7.33 14.55 4.69
CA SER A 137 -7.20 15.91 4.13
C SER A 137 -6.90 15.93 2.62
N GLY A 138 -6.72 14.75 2.02
CA GLY A 138 -6.56 14.48 0.60
C GLY A 138 -6.81 12.99 0.35
N GLU A 139 -6.59 12.49 -0.87
CA GLU A 139 -6.63 11.05 -1.17
C GLU A 139 -5.22 10.55 -1.49
N ILE A 140 -4.85 9.38 -0.96
CA ILE A 140 -3.58 8.72 -1.28
C ILE A 140 -3.75 7.22 -1.49
N GLN A 141 -2.95 6.68 -2.42
CA GLN A 141 -2.82 5.26 -2.66
C GLN A 141 -1.93 4.59 -1.61
N VAL A 142 -2.34 3.42 -1.16
CA VAL A 142 -1.53 2.51 -0.35
C VAL A 142 -1.34 1.20 -1.12
N SER A 143 -0.10 0.74 -1.23
CA SER A 143 0.23 -0.49 -1.95
C SER A 143 1.12 -1.39 -1.10
N ILE A 144 0.57 -2.55 -0.72
CA ILE A 144 1.29 -3.59 0.02
C ILE A 144 2.12 -4.40 -0.98
N ARG A 145 3.43 -4.54 -0.73
CA ARG A 145 4.33 -5.35 -1.56
C ARG A 145 4.39 -6.78 -1.05
N GLU A 146 4.50 -7.75 -1.95
CA GLU A 146 4.54 -9.17 -1.59
C GLU A 146 5.69 -9.50 -0.63
N GLY A 147 6.88 -8.94 -0.86
CA GLY A 147 8.05 -9.15 0.00
C GLY A 147 7.94 -8.59 1.43
N THR A 148 6.85 -7.88 1.77
CA THR A 148 6.63 -7.36 3.13
C THR A 148 6.00 -8.38 4.06
N ASP A 149 5.44 -9.47 3.52
CA ASP A 149 4.72 -10.50 4.25
C ASP A 149 3.49 -9.97 5.02
N ILE A 150 3.00 -8.78 4.64
CA ILE A 150 1.84 -8.16 5.27
C ILE A 150 0.56 -8.86 4.80
N GLU A 151 -0.15 -9.45 5.74
CA GLU A 151 -1.51 -9.94 5.52
C GLU A 151 -2.47 -8.74 5.62
N LYS A 152 -2.94 -8.29 4.46
CA LYS A 152 -3.87 -7.16 4.39
C LYS A 152 -5.14 -7.46 5.21
N PRO A 153 -5.47 -6.64 6.23
CA PRO A 153 -6.70 -6.80 6.99
C PRO A 153 -7.94 -6.72 6.08
N ARG A 154 -8.99 -7.49 6.42
CA ARG A 154 -10.28 -7.41 5.72
C ARG A 154 -10.95 -6.06 5.99
N MET A 155 -10.64 -5.10 5.13
CA MET A 155 -11.19 -3.74 5.15
C MET A 155 -12.29 -3.55 4.11
N LYS A 156 -13.22 -2.64 4.39
CA LYS A 156 -14.27 -2.18 3.48
C LYS A 156 -14.22 -0.66 3.32
N VAL A 157 -14.85 -0.17 2.26
CA VAL A 157 -15.06 1.26 2.06
C VAL A 157 -15.76 1.85 3.28
N GLY A 158 -15.26 2.98 3.77
CA GLY A 158 -15.72 3.67 4.98
C GLY A 158 -15.00 3.26 6.27
N ASP A 159 -14.15 2.22 6.26
CA ASP A 159 -13.33 1.89 7.44
C ASP A 159 -12.29 3.00 7.68
N LYS A 160 -12.14 3.40 8.94
CA LYS A 160 -11.08 4.31 9.37
C LYS A 160 -9.82 3.51 9.67
N VAL A 161 -8.71 3.89 9.04
CA VAL A 161 -7.44 3.18 9.12
C VAL A 161 -6.29 4.13 9.49
N GLN A 162 -5.29 3.60 10.19
CA GLN A 162 -3.98 4.21 10.36
C GLN A 162 -3.01 3.44 9.47
N ILE A 163 -2.36 4.16 8.56
CA ILE A 163 -1.39 3.61 7.63
C ILE A 163 -0.01 4.19 7.93
N ALA A 164 1.01 3.36 7.97
CA ALA A 164 2.40 3.77 7.94
C ALA A 164 3.13 3.13 6.75
N GLY A 165 4.31 3.63 6.41
CA GLY A 165 5.10 3.09 5.31
C GLY A 165 6.02 4.13 4.68
N ILE A 166 6.84 3.69 3.75
CA ILE A 166 7.68 4.58 2.96
C ILE A 166 6.79 5.35 2.00
N LEU A 167 6.88 6.68 2.02
CA LEU A 167 6.28 7.52 0.99
C LEU A 167 7.13 7.43 -0.27
N SER A 168 6.57 6.85 -1.33
CA SER A 168 7.23 6.67 -2.62
C SER A 168 6.47 7.41 -3.71
N GLN A 169 7.19 7.90 -4.70
CA GLN A 169 6.58 8.46 -5.90
C GLN A 169 6.59 7.45 -7.05
N TYR A 170 5.51 7.45 -7.83
CA TYR A 170 5.45 6.70 -9.06
C TYR A 170 4.75 7.53 -10.14
N LYS A 171 5.57 8.08 -11.04
CA LYS A 171 5.16 9.08 -12.03
C LYS A 171 4.63 10.31 -11.29
N ASP A 172 3.39 10.71 -11.52
CA ASP A 172 2.82 11.92 -10.93
C ASP A 172 2.07 11.66 -9.61
N ASN A 173 2.15 10.45 -9.06
CA ASN A 173 1.39 10.05 -7.88
C ASN A 173 2.28 9.60 -6.74
N TYR A 174 2.02 10.11 -5.54
CA TYR A 174 2.55 9.57 -4.30
C TYR A 174 1.74 8.36 -3.83
N ARG A 175 2.44 7.41 -3.20
CA ARG A 175 1.85 6.24 -2.55
C ARG A 175 2.59 5.91 -1.28
N ILE A 176 1.89 5.30 -0.33
CA ILE A 176 2.51 4.73 0.87
C ILE A 176 2.77 3.25 0.62
N LEU A 177 3.98 2.81 0.93
CA LEU A 177 4.43 1.42 0.88
C LEU A 177 4.64 0.91 2.31
N PRO A 178 3.64 0.25 2.92
CA PRO A 178 3.79 -0.41 4.22
C PRO A 178 4.96 -1.41 4.21
N ILE A 179 5.67 -1.53 5.33
CA ILE A 179 6.86 -2.37 5.48
C ILE A 179 6.73 -3.43 6.59
N THR A 180 5.77 -3.27 7.51
CA THR A 180 5.44 -4.26 8.56
C THR A 180 3.92 -4.47 8.71
N GLN A 181 3.50 -5.57 9.34
CA GLN A 181 2.08 -5.83 9.63
C GLN A 181 1.42 -4.69 10.45
N ASN A 182 2.20 -4.04 11.31
CA ASN A 182 1.73 -2.94 12.16
C ASN A 182 1.49 -1.63 11.40
N ASP A 183 1.91 -1.56 10.14
CA ASP A 183 1.71 -0.39 9.29
C ASP A 183 0.31 -0.31 8.70
N VAL A 184 -0.51 -1.36 8.81
CA VAL A 184 -1.87 -1.38 8.26
C VAL A 184 -2.85 -1.72 9.38
N LYS A 185 -3.42 -0.70 10.02
CA LYS A 185 -4.32 -0.86 11.17
C LYS A 185 -5.71 -0.31 10.89
N ILE A 186 -6.74 -1.11 11.13
CA ILE A 186 -8.13 -0.63 11.17
C ILE A 186 -8.38 -0.04 12.57
N ILE A 187 -8.65 1.27 12.62
CA ILE A 187 -8.96 2.00 13.86
C ILE A 187 -10.44 1.78 14.23
N SER A 188 -11.32 1.87 13.23
CA SER A 188 -12.74 1.63 13.42
C SER A 188 -13.39 1.21 12.11
N SER A 189 -14.18 0.15 12.14
CA SER A 189 -14.94 -0.27 10.97
C SER A 189 -16.11 0.67 10.69
N ALA A 190 -16.43 0.89 9.42
CA ALA A 190 -17.66 1.55 9.02
C ALA A 190 -18.86 0.81 9.63
N LYS A 191 -19.74 1.54 10.32
CA LYS A 191 -21.05 0.99 10.68
C LYS A 191 -21.78 0.69 9.38
N LEU A 192 -22.24 -0.55 9.21
CA LEU A 192 -23.26 -0.81 8.21
C LEU A 192 -24.41 0.14 8.54
N ALA A 193 -24.84 0.97 7.59
CA ALA A 193 -26.16 1.56 7.69
C ALA A 193 -27.10 0.37 7.95
N LYS A 194 -27.83 0.38 9.07
CA LYS A 194 -28.89 -0.60 9.28
C LYS A 194 -29.77 -0.47 8.04
N SER A 195 -29.73 -1.43 7.13
CA SER A 195 -30.88 -1.64 6.27
C SER A 195 -32.02 -1.81 7.26
N GLY A 196 -32.93 -0.84 7.32
CA GLY A 196 -34.22 -1.06 7.97
C GLY A 196 -34.80 -2.38 7.44
N PRO A 197 -35.69 -3.05 8.18
CA PRO A 197 -36.21 -4.35 7.77
C PRO A 197 -36.71 -4.23 6.33
N THR A 198 -35.96 -4.79 5.39
CA THR A 198 -36.44 -4.99 4.03
C THR A 198 -37.59 -5.97 4.18
N PRO A 199 -38.85 -5.60 3.86
CA PRO A 199 -39.87 -6.62 3.73
C PRO A 199 -39.46 -7.46 2.52
N ILE A 200 -38.77 -8.58 2.76
CA ILE A 200 -38.70 -9.68 1.80
C ILE A 200 -40.11 -10.29 1.79
N LEU A 201 -41.08 -9.61 1.20
CA LEU A 201 -42.42 -10.14 1.00
C LEU A 201 -43.14 -9.45 -0.17
N ALA A 202 -42.51 -9.38 -1.34
CA ALA A 202 -43.21 -8.96 -2.56
C ALA A 202 -42.53 -9.48 -3.84
N LEU A 203 -42.32 -10.81 -3.97
CA LEU A 203 -42.12 -11.43 -5.29
C LEU A 203 -42.25 -12.98 -5.33
N ILE A 204 -43.07 -13.60 -4.47
CA ILE A 204 -43.50 -15.01 -4.68
C ILE A 204 -44.99 -15.19 -4.37
N THR A 205 -45.86 -14.35 -4.92
CA THR A 205 -47.33 -14.58 -4.85
C THR A 205 -48.04 -14.50 -6.20
N SER A 206 -47.32 -14.64 -7.33
CA SER A 206 -47.97 -14.75 -8.65
C SER A 206 -47.76 -16.09 -9.38
N PHE A 207 -46.96 -17.02 -8.84
CA PHE A 207 -46.73 -18.32 -9.50
C PHE A 207 -47.33 -19.55 -8.80
N ILE A 208 -47.83 -19.43 -7.56
CA ILE A 208 -48.40 -20.58 -6.83
C ILE A 208 -49.93 -20.63 -6.88
N ILE A 209 -50.63 -19.51 -7.09
CA ILE A 209 -52.10 -19.49 -7.15
C ILE A 209 -52.63 -20.05 -8.49
N THR A 210 -51.91 -19.84 -9.60
CA THR A 210 -52.29 -20.38 -10.92
C THR A 210 -52.03 -21.88 -11.06
N TRP A 211 -51.07 -22.45 -10.32
CA TRP A 211 -50.79 -23.89 -10.36
C TRP A 211 -51.78 -24.72 -9.54
N ILE A 212 -52.26 -24.20 -8.40
CA ILE A 212 -53.26 -24.89 -7.56
C ILE A 212 -54.63 -24.96 -8.25
N ILE A 213 -55.05 -23.93 -8.99
CA ILE A 213 -56.32 -23.96 -9.74
C ILE A 213 -56.28 -24.94 -10.92
N SER A 214 -55.12 -25.09 -11.58
CA SER A 214 -54.90 -26.07 -12.65
C SER A 214 -55.02 -27.53 -12.16
N VAL A 215 -54.42 -27.85 -11.00
CA VAL A 215 -54.43 -29.21 -10.44
C VAL A 215 -55.83 -29.63 -9.96
N LEU A 216 -56.66 -28.69 -9.49
CA LEU A 216 -58.04 -28.97 -9.08
C LEU A 216 -59.00 -29.21 -10.27
N GLN A 217 -58.77 -28.58 -11.43
CA GLN A 217 -59.58 -28.84 -12.62
C GLN A 217 -59.27 -30.19 -13.30
N GLN A 218 -58.04 -30.70 -13.20
CA GLN A 218 -57.68 -32.01 -13.77
C GLN A 218 -58.28 -33.18 -12.98
N ARG A 219 -58.46 -33.06 -11.65
CA ARG A 219 -59.08 -34.12 -10.83
C ARG A 219 -60.59 -34.27 -11.08
N LYS A 220 -61.33 -33.18 -11.33
CA LYS A 220 -62.76 -33.26 -11.68
C LYS A 220 -63.01 -33.87 -13.07
N ARG A 221 -62.13 -33.65 -14.06
CA ARG A 221 -62.28 -34.25 -15.40
C ARG A 221 -61.98 -35.75 -15.46
N LYS A 222 -61.15 -36.28 -14.54
CA LYS A 222 -60.77 -37.71 -14.53
C LYS A 222 -61.78 -38.61 -13.82
N SER A 223 -62.59 -38.09 -12.87
CA SER A 223 -63.67 -38.89 -12.25
C SER A 223 -64.92 -39.01 -13.13
N LEU A 224 -65.15 -38.05 -14.04
CA LEU A 224 -66.28 -38.09 -14.98
C LEU A 224 -66.09 -39.05 -16.17
N ARG A 225 -64.85 -39.49 -16.45
CA ARG A 225 -64.57 -40.46 -17.53
C ARG A 225 -64.51 -41.92 -17.08
N ARG A 226 -64.65 -42.21 -15.79
CA ARG A 226 -64.62 -43.58 -15.25
C ARG A 226 -66.02 -44.19 -15.01
N ASN A 227 -67.09 -43.40 -15.24
CA ASN A 227 -68.48 -43.85 -15.12
C ASN A 227 -69.17 -44.14 -16.48
N PHE A 228 -68.41 -44.20 -17.58
CA PHE A 228 -68.90 -44.61 -18.90
C PHE A 228 -67.96 -45.67 -19.50
N SER A 229 -67.91 -46.84 -18.86
CA SER A 229 -67.43 -48.09 -19.48
C SER A 229 -68.00 -49.30 -18.73
N THR A 230 -69.26 -49.60 -19.00
CA THR A 230 -69.90 -50.92 -18.95
C THR A 230 -71.00 -50.91 -19.99
#